data_AF-A0A084XZG7-F1
#
_entry.id   AF-A0A084XZG7-F1
#
_cell.length_a   1.000
_cell.length_b   1.000
_cell.length_c   1.000
_cell.angle_alpha   90.00
_cell.angle_beta   90.00
_cell.angle_gamma   90.00
#
_symmetry.space_group_name_H-M   'P 1'
#
loop_
_entity.id
_entity.type
_entity.pdbx_description
1 polymer ?
#
loop_
_entity_poly.entity_id
_entity_poly.type
_entity_poly.pdbx_seq_one_letter_code
_entity_poly.pdbx_strand_id
1 'polypeptide(L)' 'MLACLTSLLSSAGNASLMPPALGHTLCDHAAGNYRILTTLAAELLAAAAQRELPQLDEKLYLEVFASPEVPSLRRVAAGR' A
#
# COMPACT_ATOMS: atom_id res chain seq x y z
N MET A 1 6.46 5.35 -16.09
CA MET A 1 6.31 5.00 -14.66
C MET A 1 5.62 3.65 -14.46
N LEU A 2 4.39 3.46 -14.96
CA LEU A 2 3.64 2.19 -14.86
C LEU A 2 4.38 0.95 -15.40
N ALA A 3 5.12 1.10 -16.51
CA ALA A 3 5.88 -0.01 -17.11
C ALA A 3 6.98 -0.56 -16.20
N CYS A 4 7.69 0.31 -15.47
CA CYS A 4 8.73 -0.14 -14.53
C CYS A 4 8.12 -0.83 -13.29
N LEU A 5 6.98 -0.32 -12.82
CA LEU A 5 6.24 -0.94 -11.73
C LEU A 5 5.75 -2.35 -12.10
N THR A 6 5.20 -2.49 -13.32
CA THR A 6 4.79 -3.78 -13.88
C THR A 6 5.97 -4.74 -13.99
N SER A 7 7.14 -4.25 -14.42
CA SER A 7 8.35 -5.07 -14.49
C SER A 7 8.82 -5.53 -13.11
N LEU A 8 8.75 -4.69 -12.07
CA LEU A 8 9.09 -5.07 -10.70
C LEU A 8 8.13 -6.11 -10.12
N LEU A 9 6.83 -5.96 -10.37
CA LEU A 9 5.80 -6.92 -9.96
C LEU A 9 5.92 -8.25 -10.70
N SER A 10 6.26 -8.19 -11.99
CA SER A 10 6.56 -9.39 -12.79
C SER A 10 7.81 -10.10 -12.29
N SER A 11 8.85 -9.36 -11.92
CA SER A 11 10.06 -9.93 -11.28
C SER A 11 9.78 -10.51 -9.90
N ALA A 12 8.79 -9.97 -9.17
CA ALA A 12 8.30 -10.53 -7.91
C ALA A 12 7.44 -11.80 -8.09
N GLY A 13 7.23 -12.26 -9.34
CA GLY A 13 6.65 -13.57 -9.64
C GLY A 13 5.14 -13.58 -9.87
N ASN A 14 4.44 -12.46 -9.70
CA ASN A 14 3.01 -12.38 -10.01
C ASN A 14 2.62 -10.96 -10.44
N ALA A 15 2.76 -10.68 -11.74
CA ALA A 15 2.34 -9.42 -12.34
C ALA A 15 0.83 -9.13 -12.18
N SER A 16 0.03 -10.16 -11.88
CA SER A 16 -1.40 -10.05 -11.60
C SER A 16 -1.71 -9.69 -10.14
N LEU A 17 -0.70 -9.61 -9.27
CA LEU A 17 -0.85 -9.16 -7.87
C LEU A 17 -1.43 -7.75 -7.79
N MET A 18 -1.18 -6.89 -8.78
CA MET A 18 -1.54 -5.48 -8.68
C MET A 18 -2.52 -5.06 -9.78
N PRO A 19 -3.77 -4.69 -9.45
CA PRO A 19 -4.70 -4.18 -10.42
C PRO A 19 -4.21 -2.85 -11.02
N PRO A 20 -4.50 -2.56 -12.31
CA PRO A 20 -4.07 -1.33 -12.98
C PRO A 20 -4.59 -0.06 -12.29
N ALA A 21 -5.75 -0.15 -11.63
CA ALA A 21 -6.30 0.92 -10.81
C ALA A 21 -5.36 1.29 -9.64
N LEU A 22 -4.82 0.30 -8.93
CA LEU A 22 -3.86 0.53 -7.85
C LEU A 22 -2.57 1.16 -8.37
N GLY A 23 -2.12 0.76 -9.55
CA GLY A 23 -0.94 1.34 -10.20
C GLY A 23 -1.11 2.83 -10.50
N HIS A 24 -2.30 3.24 -10.92
CA HIS A 24 -2.68 4.64 -11.09
C HIS A 24 -2.71 5.39 -9.75
N THR A 25 -3.35 4.83 -8.72
CA THR A 25 -3.41 5.42 -7.38
C THR A 25 -2.02 5.65 -6.80
N LEU A 26 -1.11 4.67 -6.90
CA LEU A 26 0.27 4.85 -6.45
C LEU A 26 1.03 5.89 -7.28
N CYS A 27 0.79 5.97 -8.59
CA CYS A 27 1.41 6.98 -9.45
C CYS A 27 0.94 8.40 -9.12
N ASP A 28 -0.35 8.58 -8.83
CA ASP A 28 -0.95 9.82 -8.37
C ASP A 28 -0.34 10.24 -7.02
N HIS A 29 -0.31 9.31 -6.05
CA HIS A 29 0.28 9.55 -4.73
C HIS A 29 1.79 9.82 -4.77
N ALA A 30 2.50 9.18 -5.70
CA ALA A 30 3.92 9.41 -5.89
C ALA A 30 4.22 10.76 -6.55
N ALA A 31 3.22 11.47 -7.10
CA ALA A 31 3.38 12.75 -7.80
C ALA A 31 4.54 12.76 -8.82
N GLY A 32 4.74 11.65 -9.53
CA GLY A 32 5.85 11.48 -10.49
C GLY A 32 7.22 11.14 -9.87
N ASN A 33 7.31 10.96 -8.55
CA ASN A 33 8.53 10.53 -7.87
C ASN A 33 8.69 9.01 -7.83
N TYR A 34 9.58 8.49 -8.67
CA TYR A 34 9.82 7.05 -8.80
C TYR A 34 10.32 6.39 -7.51
N ARG A 35 11.04 7.12 -6.66
CA ARG A 35 11.53 6.62 -5.37
C ARG A 35 10.37 6.36 -4.43
N ILE A 36 9.44 7.30 -4.32
CA ILE A 36 8.22 7.15 -3.51
C ILE A 36 7.40 5.98 -4.02
N LEU A 37 7.18 5.90 -5.34
CA LEU A 37 6.44 4.80 -5.97
C LEU A 37 7.01 3.42 -5.60
N THR A 38 8.35 3.27 -5.70
CA THR A 38 9.03 2.01 -5.40
C THR A 38 8.94 1.67 -3.92
N THR A 39 9.04 2.66 -3.03
CA THR A 39 8.85 2.48 -1.59
C THR A 39 7.42 2.03 -1.28
N LEU A 40 6.39 2.70 -1.84
CA LEU A 40 4.99 2.32 -1.61
C LEU A 40 4.70 0.89 -2.06
N ALA A 41 5.20 0.50 -3.22
CA ALA A 41 5.05 -0.86 -3.73
C ALA A 41 5.78 -1.90 -2.86
N ALA A 42 6.98 -1.57 -2.36
CA ALA A 42 7.74 -2.45 -1.47
C ALA A 42 7.02 -2.68 -0.12
N GLU A 43 6.49 -1.61 0.48
CA GLU A 43 5.73 -1.69 1.74
C GLU A 43 4.45 -2.53 1.57
N LEU A 44 3.72 -2.32 0.48
CA LEU A 44 2.55 -3.12 0.11
C LEU A 44 2.88 -4.60 -0.06
N LEU A 45 3.96 -4.90 -0.78
CA LEU A 45 4.41 -6.27 -1.01
C LEU A 45 4.84 -6.94 0.30
N ALA A 46 5.56 -6.23 1.16
CA ALA A 46 5.95 -6.73 2.48
C ALA A 46 4.72 -6.99 3.37
N ALA A 47 3.72 -6.12 3.34
CA ALA A 47 2.47 -6.32 4.07
C ALA A 47 1.66 -7.52 3.56
N ALA A 48 1.57 -7.69 2.23
CA ALA A 48 0.92 -8.85 1.63
C ALA A 48 1.65 -10.16 1.94
N ALA A 49 2.98 -10.16 1.88
CA ALA A 49 3.79 -11.32 2.23
C ALA A 49 3.62 -11.72 3.70
N GLN A 50 3.57 -10.75 4.63
CA GLN A 50 3.31 -11.01 6.05
C GLN A 50 1.92 -11.56 6.33
N ARG A 51 0.93 -11.22 5.49
CA ARG A 51 -0.47 -11.63 5.64
C ARG A 51 -0.87 -12.78 4.72
N GLU A 52 0.10 -13.34 3.99
CA GLU A 52 -0.08 -14.43 3.01
C GLU A 52 -1.19 -14.13 1.99
N LEU A 53 -1.30 -12.87 1.57
CA LEU A 53 -2.35 -12.44 0.64
C LEU A 53 -1.96 -12.74 -0.82
N PRO A 54 -2.87 -13.31 -1.62
CA PRO A 54 -2.62 -13.64 -3.01
C PRO A 54 -2.67 -12.43 -3.97
N GLN A 55 -3.18 -11.28 -3.50
CA GLN A 55 -3.38 -10.07 -4.29
C GLN A 55 -3.11 -8.80 -3.46
N LEU A 56 -2.50 -7.80 -4.10
CA LEU A 56 -2.38 -6.42 -3.62
C LEU A 56 -3.63 -5.65 -4.05
N ASP A 57 -4.66 -5.67 -3.20
CA ASP A 57 -5.89 -4.92 -3.44
C ASP A 57 -5.86 -3.52 -2.82
N GLU A 58 -6.76 -2.65 -3.28
CA GLU A 58 -6.93 -1.30 -2.75
C GLU A 58 -7.25 -1.29 -1.25
N LYS A 59 -7.91 -2.35 -0.75
CA LYS A 59 -8.14 -2.55 0.67
C LYS A 59 -6.83 -2.69 1.46
N LEU A 60 -5.86 -3.44 0.95
CA LEU A 60 -4.56 -3.59 1.61
C LEU A 60 -3.80 -2.27 1.58
N TYR A 61 -3.88 -1.52 0.47
CA TYR A 61 -3.30 -0.18 0.41
C TYR A 61 -3.88 0.74 1.48
N LEU A 62 -5.20 0.75 1.63
CA LEU A 62 -5.85 1.49 2.71
C LEU A 62 -5.44 0.97 4.09
N GLU A 63 -5.32 -0.34 4.32
CA GLU A 63 -4.90 -0.83 5.64
C GLU A 63 -3.44 -0.54 5.99
N VAL A 64 -2.55 -0.47 5.00
CA VAL A 64 -1.12 -0.20 5.20
C VAL A 64 -0.84 1.31 5.28
N PHE A 65 -1.54 2.12 4.48
CA PHE A 65 -1.29 3.55 4.36
C PHE A 65 -2.37 4.45 4.95
N ALA A 66 -3.56 3.94 5.30
CA ALA A 66 -4.44 4.69 6.18
C ALA A 66 -3.69 4.89 7.49
N SER A 67 -3.67 6.13 7.95
CA SER A 67 -3.19 6.43 9.29
C SER A 67 -3.87 5.46 10.25
N PRO A 68 -3.14 4.81 11.17
CA PRO A 68 -3.78 3.98 12.17
C PRO A 68 -4.86 4.86 12.78
N GLU A 69 -6.12 4.45 12.64
CA GLU A 69 -7.16 4.95 13.50
C GLU A 69 -6.66 4.63 14.90
N VAL A 70 -5.95 5.57 15.52
CA VAL A 70 -5.80 5.54 16.96
C VAL A 70 -7.24 5.51 17.42
N PRO A 71 -7.76 4.40 17.99
CA PRO A 71 -9.03 4.47 18.66
C PRO A 71 -8.76 5.53 19.71
N SER A 72 -9.30 6.72 19.48
CA SER A 72 -9.13 7.85 20.38
C SER A 72 -9.71 7.34 21.68
N LEU A 73 -8.81 6.92 22.56
CA LEU A 73 -9.13 6.46 23.88
C LEU A 73 -9.66 7.73 24.51
N ARG A 74 -10.99 7.92 24.40
CA ARG A 74 -11.73 9.00 25.03
C ARG A 74 -11.18 9.01 26.43
N ARG A 75 -10.41 10.05 26.76
CA ARG A 75 -10.00 10.31 28.13
C ARG A 75 -11.29 10.28 28.92
N VAL A 76 -11.52 9.20 29.65
CA VAL A 76 -12.39 9.23 30.82
C VAL A 76 -11.68 10.23 31.71
N ALA A 77 -12.13 11.49 31.60
CA ALA A 77 -11.77 12.52 32.54
C ALA A 77 -12.29 12.05 33.88
N ALA A 78 -11.35 11.53 34.66
CA ALA A 78 -11.50 11.20 36.06
C ALA A 78 -12.14 12.39 36.78
N GLY A 79 -13.09 12.06 37.67
CA GLY A 79 -13.80 13.05 38.46
C GLY A 79 -12.89 13.88 39.35
N ARG A 80 -13.45 15.01 39.78
CA ARG A 80 -13.41 15.58 41.12
C ARG A 80 -14.57 16.55 41.24
#